data_AF-A0A1V9XSN6-F1
#
_entry.id   AF-A0A1V9XSN6-F1
#
_cell.length_a   1.000
_cell.length_b   1.000
_cell.length_c   1.000
_cell.angle_alpha   90.00
_cell.angle_beta   90.00
_cell.angle_gamma   90.00
#
_symmetry.space_group_name_H-M   'P 1'
#
loop_
_entity.id
_entity.type
_entity.pdbx_description
1 polymer ?
#
loop_
_entity_poly.entity_id
_entity_poly.type
_entity_poly.pdbx_seq_one_letter_code
_entity_poly.pdbx_strand_id
1 'polypeptide(L)' 'MGYEIYYIDFILFEVIAIFKTINSEYLDLYPRLIGYDQRLRSPPVMKKFLKSSERITYPVVVPPKKFDWTKD' A
#
# COMPACT_ATOMS: atom_id res chain seq x y z
N MET A 1 1.06 13.63 -8.92
CA MET A 1 1.80 14.63 -9.72
C MET A 1 1.85 15.92 -8.90
N GLY A 2 3.00 16.49 -8.59
CA GLY A 2 3.07 17.73 -7.78
C GLY A 2 2.72 17.58 -6.29
N TYR A 3 2.21 18.66 -5.68
CA TYR A 3 1.90 18.78 -4.24
C TYR A 3 0.52 18.22 -3.84
N GLU A 4 -0.35 17.96 -4.82
CA GLU A 4 -1.68 17.40 -4.60
C GLU A 4 -1.64 15.87 -4.57
N ILE A 5 -2.60 15.28 -3.85
CA ILE A 5 -2.79 13.83 -3.74
C ILE A 5 -3.87 13.41 -4.74
N TYR A 6 -3.54 12.47 -5.63
CA TYR A 6 -4.45 11.90 -6.62
C TYR A 6 -4.67 10.41 -6.38
N TYR A 7 -5.63 9.82 -7.09
CA TYR A 7 -5.94 8.38 -6.96
C TYR A 7 -4.71 7.49 -7.20
N ILE A 8 -3.86 7.85 -8.17
CA ILE A 8 -2.63 7.13 -8.49
C ILE A 8 -1.68 7.09 -7.29
N ASP A 9 -1.78 8.10 -6.41
CA ASP A 9 -0.90 8.16 -5.28
C ASP A 9 -1.20 7.06 -4.25
N PHE A 10 -2.49 6.71 -4.09
CA PHE A 10 -2.94 5.60 -3.24
C PHE A 10 -2.59 4.24 -3.82
N ILE A 11 -2.58 4.08 -5.14
CA ILE A 11 -2.11 2.83 -5.78
C ILE A 11 -0.65 2.57 -5.41
N LEU A 12 0.20 3.58 -5.56
CA LEU A 12 1.62 3.45 -5.19
C LEU A 12 1.80 3.24 -3.68
N PHE A 13 0.98 3.88 -2.84
CA PHE A 13 1.00 3.66 -1.39
C PHE A 13 0.74 2.19 -1.01
N GLU A 14 -0.28 1.57 -1.60
CA GLU A 14 -0.59 0.16 -1.36
C GLU A 14 0.52 -0.76 -1.88
N VAL A 15 1.06 -0.50 -3.07
CA VAL A 15 2.20 -1.26 -3.62
C VAL A 15 3.42 -1.18 -2.70
N ILE A 16 3.74 0.01 -2.19
CA ILE A 16 4.82 0.20 -1.22
C ILE A 16 4.55 -0.61 0.07
N ALA A 17 3.32 -0.62 0.57
CA ALA A 17 2.95 -1.38 1.76
C ALA A 17 3.14 -2.90 1.56
N ILE A 18 2.80 -3.42 0.38
CA ILE A 18 3.04 -4.82 0.00
C ILE A 18 4.54 -5.12 0.03
N PHE A 19 5.37 -4.31 -0.63
CA PHE A 19 6.82 -4.53 -0.67
C PHE A 19 7.46 -4.48 0.71
N LYS A 20 7.04 -3.57 1.60
CA LYS A 20 7.51 -3.54 3.00
C LYS A 20 7.12 -4.79 3.79
N THR A 21 6.01 -5.43 3.43
CA THR A 21 5.58 -6.69 4.05
C THR A 21 6.45 -7.86 3.60
N ILE A 22 6.90 -7.85 2.33
CA ILE A 22 7.78 -8.87 1.75
C ILE A 22 9.22 -8.71 2.26
N ASN A 23 9.73 -7.48 2.26
CA ASN A 23 11.05 -7.11 2.75
C ASN A 23 11.01 -5.68 3.30
N SER A 24 11.21 -5.55 4.62
CA SER A 24 11.14 -4.27 5.31
C SER A 24 12.23 -3.27 4.90
N GLU A 25 13.38 -3.75 4.43
CA GLU A 25 14.54 -2.94 4.04
C GLU A 25 14.49 -2.49 2.57
N TYR A 26 13.50 -2.96 1.80
CA TYR A 26 13.41 -2.73 0.36
C TYR A 26 13.40 -1.23 -0.01
N LEU A 27 12.88 -0.38 0.88
CA LEU A 27 12.79 1.06 0.64
C LEU A 27 14.02 1.85 1.07
N ASP A 28 14.97 1.24 1.78
CA ASP A 28 16.15 1.95 2.30
C ASP A 28 17.04 2.45 1.15
N LEU A 29 17.00 1.75 0.01
CA LEU A 29 17.67 2.15 -1.23
C LEU A 29 16.94 3.28 -1.98
N TYR A 30 15.71 3.65 -1.58
CA TYR A 30 14.84 4.58 -2.29
C TYR A 30 14.27 5.67 -1.35
N PRO A 31 15.11 6.61 -0.87
CA PRO A 31 14.70 7.62 0.12
C PRO A 31 13.52 8.50 -0.33
N ARG A 32 13.34 8.70 -1.64
CA ARG A 32 12.16 9.42 -2.17
C ARG A 32 10.85 8.67 -1.94
N LEU A 33 10.87 7.34 -1.97
CA LEU A 33 9.69 6.52 -1.68
C LEU A 33 9.35 6.53 -0.19
N ILE A 34 10.35 6.67 0.69
CA ILE A 34 10.13 6.89 2.13
C ILE A 34 9.40 8.23 2.36
N GLY A 35 9.91 9.31 1.77
CA GLY A 35 9.26 10.63 1.87
C GLY A 35 7.84 10.63 1.28
N TYR A 36 7.63 9.86 0.21
CA TYR A 36 6.33 9.67 -0.39
C TYR A 36 5.34 8.92 0.53
N ASP A 37 5.74 7.79 1.14
CA ASP A 37 4.93 7.05 2.12
C ASP A 37 4.56 7.95 3.31
N GLN A 38 5.52 8.70 3.84
CA GLN A 38 5.29 9.66 4.91
C GLN A 38 4.30 10.77 4.51
N ARG A 39 4.45 11.33 3.31
CA ARG A 39 3.55 12.37 2.78
C ARG A 39 2.11 11.87 2.71
N LEU A 40 1.87 10.65 2.26
CA LEU A 40 0.52 10.09 2.18
C LEU A 40 -0.07 9.71 3.54
N ARG A 41 0.75 9.32 4.52
CA ARG A 41 0.31 9.06 5.90
C ARG A 41 0.02 10.33 6.70
N SER A 42 0.48 11.48 6.24
CA SER A 42 0.45 12.73 7.00
C SER A 42 -0.94 13.38 7.14
N PRO A 43 -1.82 13.40 6.11
CA PRO A 43 -3.13 14.02 6.18
C PRO A 43 -4.00 13.48 7.34
N PRO A 44 -4.75 14.33 8.06
CA PRO A 44 -5.59 13.91 9.18
C PRO A 44 -6.61 12.82 8.81
N VAL A 45 -7.22 12.92 7.62
CA VAL A 45 -8.16 11.92 7.12
C VAL A 45 -7.50 10.56 6.94
N MET A 46 -6.27 10.53 6.42
CA MET A 46 -5.52 9.28 6.27
C MET A 46 -5.13 8.72 7.64
N LYS A 47 -4.63 9.56 8.57
CA LYS A 47 -4.32 9.11 9.94
C LYS A 47 -5.54 8.51 10.64
N LYS A 48 -6.73 9.08 10.43
CA LYS A 48 -7.99 8.56 10.96
C LYS A 48 -8.31 7.19 10.34
N PHE A 49 -8.27 7.07 9.01
CA PHE A 49 -8.50 5.80 8.32
C PHE A 49 -7.49 4.72 8.73
N LEU A 50 -6.20 5.05 8.81
CA LEU A 50 -5.16 4.09 9.16
C LEU A 50 -5.30 3.50 10.57
N LYS A 51 -6.08 4.15 11.45
CA LYS A 51 -6.43 3.72 12.80
C LYS A 51 -7.86 3.18 12.93
N SER A 52 -8.67 3.25 11.88
CA SER A 52 -10.07 2.83 11.95
C SER A 52 -10.19 1.31 11.86
N SER A 53 -11.31 0.78 12.37
CA SER A 53 -11.68 -0.63 12.22
C SER A 53 -12.03 -1.01 10.77
N GLU A 54 -12.19 -0.02 9.88
CA GLU A 54 -12.47 -0.24 8.46
C GLU A 54 -11.21 -0.65 7.69
N ARG A 55 -10.02 -0.36 8.24
CA ARG A 55 -8.76 -0.72 7.58
C ARG A 55 -8.50 -2.21 7.69
N ILE A 56 -8.46 -2.86 6.53
CA ILE A 56 -8.00 -4.24 6.39
C ILE A 56 -6.48 -4.22 6.19
N THR A 57 -5.73 -4.90 7.06
CA THR A 57 -4.27 -5.01 6.95
C THR A 57 -3.80 -6.40 6.50
N TYR A 58 -4.68 -7.40 6.52
CA TYR A 58 -4.39 -8.78 6.15
C TYR A 58 -5.67 -9.51 5.71
N PRO A 59 -5.62 -10.46 4.76
CA PRO A 59 -4.46 -10.86 3.94
C PRO A 59 -4.04 -9.78 2.93
N VAL A 60 -2.72 -9.59 2.77
CA VAL A 60 -2.13 -8.60 1.84
C VAL A 60 -2.26 -9.05 0.38
N VAL A 61 -2.10 -10.36 0.15
CA VAL A 61 -2.43 -11.02 -1.12
C VAL A 61 -3.33 -12.19 -0.77
N VAL A 62 -4.54 -12.21 -1.33
CA VAL A 62 -5.42 -13.37 -1.23
C VAL A 62 -4.84 -14.44 -2.17
N PRO A 63 -4.52 -15.66 -1.69
CA PRO A 63 -4.16 -16.74 -2.59
C PRO A 63 -5.28 -16.88 -3.64
N PRO A 64 -4.96 -17.06 -4.93
CA PRO A 64 -6.01 -17.35 -5.89
C PRO A 64 -6.85 -18.51 -5.34
N LYS A 65 -8.18 -18.36 -5.29
CA LYS A 65 -9.07 -19.54 -5.20
C LYS A 65 -8.54 -20.52 -6.22
N LYS A 66 -8.19 -21.75 -5.82
CA LYS A 66 -7.59 -22.78 -6.68
C LYS A 66 -8.14 -22.60 -8.10
N PHE A 67 -7.31 -22.06 -8.99
CA PHE A 67 -7.72 -21.84 -10.36
C PHE A 67 -7.86 -23.24 -10.95
N ASP A 68 -9.09 -23.61 -11.27
CA ASP A 68 -9.41 -24.94 -11.78
C ASP A 68 -9.10 -24.94 -13.27
N TRP A 69 -7.88 -25.37 -13.62
CA TRP A 69 -7.41 -25.52 -15.00
C TRP A 69 -8.22 -26.53 -15.83
N THR A 70 -9.23 -27.18 -15.25
CA THR A 70 -10.08 -28.18 -15.93
C THR A 70 -11.41 -27.61 -16.44
N LYS A 71 -11.62 -26.28 -16.34
CA LYS A 71 -12.88 -25.61 -16.73
C LYS A 71 -12.87 -24.84 -18.04
N ASP A 72 -11.81 -24.96 -18.85
CA ASP A 72 -11.76 -24.45 -20.23
C ASP A 72 -11.75 -25.61 -21.25
#